data_AF-A0A0B7GTX5-F1
#
_entry.id   AF-A0A0B7GTX5-F1
#
_cell.length_a   1.000
_cell.length_b   1.000
_cell.length_c   1.000
_cell.angle_alpha   90.00
_cell.angle_beta   90.00
_cell.angle_gamma   90.00
#
_symmetry.space_group_name_H-M   'P 1'
#
loop_
_entity.id
_entity.type
_entity.pdbx_description
1 polymer ?
#
loop_
_entity_poly.entity_id
_entity_poly.type
_entity_poly.pdbx_seq_one_letter_code
_entity_poly.pdbx_strand_id
1 'polypeptide(L)' 'MSIDQITRGHVIANCLEGRCTVQQAALRLNLSRRRVQQLKRTFKKG' A
#
# COMPACT_ATOMS: atom_id res chain seq x y z
N MET A 1 1.26 -4.27 -17.47
CA MET A 1 0.96 -3.78 -16.10
C MET A 1 -0.55 -3.73 -15.95
N SER A 2 -1.14 -4.56 -15.08
CA SER A 2 -2.58 -4.48 -14.82
C SER A 2 -2.88 -3.18 -14.07
N ILE A 3 -4.00 -2.51 -14.38
CA ILE A 3 -4.47 -1.29 -13.69
C ILE A 3 -4.49 -1.49 -12.17
N ASP A 4 -4.82 -2.70 -11.72
CA ASP A 4 -4.84 -3.08 -10.31
C ASP A 4 -3.46 -2.99 -9.64
N GLN A 5 -2.39 -3.39 -10.35
CA GLN A 5 -1.00 -3.28 -9.85
C GLN A 5 -0.55 -1.82 -9.75
N ILE A 6 -0.96 -0.97 -10.68
CA ILE A 6 -0.66 0.47 -10.67
C ILE A 6 -1.34 1.11 -9.46
N THR A 7 -2.64 0.85 -9.26
CA THR A 7 -3.40 1.33 -8.10
C THR A 7 -2.78 0.85 -6.78
N ARG A 8 -2.35 -0.42 -6.72
CA ARG A 8 -1.75 -1.00 -5.53
C ARG A 8 -0.41 -0.36 -5.16
N GLY A 9 0.46 -0.14 -6.15
CA GLY A 9 1.72 0.60 -5.94
C GLY A 9 1.47 2.02 -5.47
N HIS A 10 0.51 2.71 -6.10
CA HIS A 10 0.17 4.09 -5.77
C HIS A 10 -0.38 4.27 -4.35
N VAL A 11 -1.25 3.34 -3.91
CA VAL A 11 -1.81 3.37 -2.53
C VAL A 11 -0.74 3.06 -1.48
N ILE A 12 0.17 2.11 -1.74
CA ILE A 12 1.28 1.80 -0.83
C ILE A 12 2.28 2.97 -0.76
N ALA A 13 2.60 3.61 -1.88
CA ALA A 13 3.46 4.79 -1.94
C ALA A 13 2.87 5.95 -1.13
N ASN A 14 1.59 6.27 -1.32
CA ASN A 14 0.90 7.29 -0.52
C ASN A 14 0.88 6.95 0.99
N CYS A 15 0.86 5.66 1.35
CA CYS A 15 0.96 5.22 2.75
C CYS A 15 2.39 5.30 3.32
N LEU A 16 3.42 5.24 2.45
CA LEU A 16 4.82 5.48 2.81
C LEU A 16 5.09 6.97 3.04
N GLU A 17 4.56 7.82 2.16
CA GLU A 17 4.70 9.28 2.21
C GLU A 17 3.87 9.95 3.33
N GLY A 18 3.10 9.17 4.09
CA GLY A 18 2.25 9.70 5.17
C GLY A 18 0.96 10.38 4.70
N ARG A 19 0.68 10.36 3.39
CA ARG A 19 -0.55 10.92 2.78
C ARG A 19 -1.80 10.10 3.08
N CYS A 20 -1.65 8.84 3.48
CA CYS A 20 -2.75 8.03 3.99
C CYS A 20 -2.30 7.04 5.07
N THR A 21 -3.23 6.64 5.94
CA THR A 21 -2.92 5.69 7.02
C THR A 21 -2.89 4.25 6.52
N VAL A 22 -2.24 3.35 7.27
CA VAL A 22 -2.23 1.90 6.99
C VAL A 22 -3.65 1.33 6.92
N GLN A 23 -4.57 1.90 7.70
CA GLN A 23 -5.96 1.46 7.74
C GLN A 23 -6.74 1.89 6.50
N GLN A 24 -6.52 3.12 6.00
CA GLN A 24 -7.08 3.58 4.73
C GLN A 24 -6.54 2.80 3.54
N ALA A 25 -5.24 2.51 3.52
CA ALA A 25 -4.64 1.68 2.49
C ALA A 25 -5.17 0.23 2.53
N ALA A 26 -5.38 -0.32 3.72
CA ALA A 26 -5.99 -1.64 3.91
C ALA A 26 -7.41 -1.71 3.33
N LEU A 27 -8.24 -0.69 3.60
CA LEU A 27 -9.58 -0.57 3.04
C LEU A 27 -9.55 -0.46 1.51
N ARG A 28 -8.74 0.44 0.95
CA ARG A 28 -8.66 0.65 -0.52
C ARG A 28 -8.14 -0.55 -1.29
N LEU A 29 -7.22 -1.31 -0.69
CA LEU A 29 -6.64 -2.50 -1.32
C LEU A 29 -7.39 -3.78 -0.98
N ASN A 30 -8.42 -3.69 -0.12
CA ASN A 30 -9.10 -4.84 0.46
C ASN A 30 -8.12 -5.87 1.07
N LEU A 31 -7.18 -5.38 1.87
CA LEU A 31 -6.12 -6.16 2.52
C LEU A 31 -6.14 -5.99 4.04
N SER A 32 -5.52 -6.93 4.74
CA SER A 32 -5.27 -6.77 6.17
C SER A 32 -4.20 -5.70 6.43
N ARG A 33 -4.32 -5.01 7.57
CA ARG A 33 -3.31 -4.04 8.05
C ARG A 33 -1.90 -4.66 8.08
N ARG A 34 -1.78 -5.93 8.49
CA ARG A 34 -0.53 -6.70 8.50
C ARG A 34 0.05 -6.85 7.09
N ARG A 35 -0.78 -7.13 6.08
CA ARG A 35 -0.35 -7.26 4.70
C ARG A 35 0.13 -5.91 4.13
N VAL A 36 -0.57 -4.83 4.43
CA VAL A 36 -0.14 -3.46 4.05
C VAL A 36 1.19 -3.11 4.70
N GLN A 37 1.41 -3.45 5.98
CA GLN A 37 2.71 -3.26 6.63
C GLN A 37 3.83 -4.07 5.99
N GLN A 38 3.60 -5.32 5.60
CA GLN A 38 4.58 -6.12 4.88
C GLN A 38 4.93 -5.52 3.52
N LEU A 39 3.91 -5.08 2.77
CA LEU A 39 4.10 -4.39 1.50
C LEU A 39 4.91 -3.10 1.69
N LYS A 40 4.57 -2.28 2.69
CA LYS A 40 5.31 -1.08 3.06
C LYS A 40 6.80 -1.35 3.33
N ARG A 41 7.14 -2.45 4.01
CA ARG A 41 8.53 -2.89 4.23
C ARG A 41 9.23 -3.34 2.95
N THR A 42 8.50 -4.00 2.05
CA THR A 42 9.02 -4.48 0.77
C THR A 42 9.34 -3.31 -0.16
N PHE A 43 8.44 -2.33 -0.24
CA PHE A 43 8.63 -1.10 -1.02
C PHE A 43 9.75 -0.19 -0.50
N LYS A 44 10.05 -0.19 0.82
CA LYS A 44 11.17 0.58 1.37
C LYS A 44 12.55 -0.03 1.06
N LYS A 45 12.59 -1.33 0.69
CA LYS A 45 13.84 -2.05 0.36
C LYS A 45 14.10 -2.13 -1.14
N GLY A 46 13.11 -1.77 -1.97
CA GLY A 46 13.23 -1.72 -3.43
C GLY A 46 13.63 -0.34 -3.91
#